data_AF-A0A9W4WZG4-F1
#
_entry.id   AF-A0A9W4WZG4-F1
#
_cell.length_a   1.000
_cell.length_b   1.000
_cell.length_c   1.000
_cell.angle_alpha   90.00
_cell.angle_beta   90.00
_cell.angle_gamma   90.00
#
_symmetry.space_group_name_H-M   'P 1'
#
loop_
_entity.id
_entity.type
_entity.pdbx_description
1 polymer ?
#
loop_
_entity_poly.entity_id
_entity_poly.type
_entity_poly.pdbx_seq_one_letter_code
_entity_poly.pdbx_strand_id
1 'polypeptide(L)'
;SEVLKSQPYSLASDIDSFSMILWEFISGVFPFYNETYDFQLALNICKGKHPEIIKDTPQCYIDLMKKCWNINPLKRPNALEIKNIIINW
;
A
#
# COMPACT_ATOMS: atom_id res chain seq x y z
N SER A 1 -4.99 6.00 -1.78
CA SER A 1 -4.67 7.23 -1.05
C SER A 1 -5.75 8.29 -1.08
N GLU A 2 -6.36 8.50 0.07
CA GLU A 2 -7.28 9.59 0.42
C GLU A 2 -6.54 10.92 0.50
N VAL A 3 -5.29 10.92 1.00
CA VAL A 3 -4.44 12.09 1.14
C VAL A 3 -4.17 12.75 -0.21
N LEU A 4 -3.84 11.98 -1.25
CA LEU A 4 -3.65 12.50 -2.60
C LEU A 4 -4.94 13.05 -3.24
N LYS A 5 -6.10 12.66 -2.73
CA LYS A 5 -7.42 13.17 -3.15
C LYS A 5 -7.86 14.39 -2.35
N SER A 6 -6.98 14.95 -1.51
CA SER A 6 -7.31 16.02 -0.56
C SER A 6 -8.49 15.68 0.35
N GLN A 7 -8.70 14.38 0.63
CA GLN A 7 -9.68 13.93 1.61
C GLN A 7 -9.09 14.02 3.02
N PRO A 8 -9.93 14.11 4.07
CA PRO A 8 -9.45 14.09 5.44
C PRO A 8 -8.56 12.88 5.71
N TYR A 9 -7.44 13.14 6.38
CA TYR A 9 -6.58 12.09 6.87
C TYR A 9 -7.33 11.16 7.83
N SER A 10 -6.97 9.87 7.80
CA SER A 10 -7.51 8.85 8.70
C SER A 10 -6.44 7.80 9.00
N LEU A 11 -6.68 6.99 10.05
CA LEU A 11 -5.81 5.84 10.35
C LEU A 11 -5.72 4.86 9.17
N ALA A 12 -6.75 4.76 8.34
CA ALA A 12 -6.71 3.93 7.13
C ALA A 12 -5.73 4.48 6.07
N SER A 13 -5.41 5.78 6.10
CA SER A 13 -4.37 6.39 5.27
C SER A 13 -2.95 5.99 5.73
N ASP A 14 -2.75 5.77 7.03
CA ASP A 14 -1.48 5.20 7.53
C ASP A 14 -1.29 3.77 7.02
N ILE A 15 -2.37 2.99 6.94
CA ILE A 15 -2.33 1.60 6.44
C ILE A 15 -1.96 1.56 4.95
N ASP A 16 -2.46 2.52 4.16
CA ASP A 16 -2.06 2.68 2.76
C ASP A 16 -0.55 3.02 2.66
N SER A 17 -0.07 3.96 3.49
CA SER A 17 1.35 4.34 3.55
C SER A 17 2.25 3.19 4.02
N PHE A 18 1.82 2.44 5.05
CA PHE A 18 2.51 1.26 5.55
C PHE A 18 2.65 0.19 4.45
N SER A 19 1.63 0.00 3.61
CA SER A 19 1.71 -0.94 2.50
C SER A 19 2.78 -0.57 1.47
N MET A 20 3.04 0.73 1.28
CA MET A 20 4.11 1.21 0.39
C MET A 20 5.49 0.95 1.02
N ILE A 21 5.63 1.17 2.33
CA ILE A 21 6.86 0.84 3.07
C ILE A 21 7.12 -0.67 3.02
N LEU A 22 6.08 -1.49 3.21
CA LEU A 22 6.20 -2.94 3.12
C LEU A 22 6.63 -3.38 1.72
N TRP A 23 6.04 -2.77 0.68
CA TRP A 23 6.43 -3.04 -0.70
C TRP A 23 7.90 -2.65 -0.94
N GLU A 24 8.33 -1.47 -0.49
CA GLU A 24 9.71 -1.00 -0.58
C GLU A 24 10.70 -1.93 0.14
N PHE A 25 10.31 -2.43 1.31
CA PHE A 25 11.10 -3.39 2.07
C PHE A 25 11.31 -4.71 1.31
N ILE A 26 10.26 -5.21 0.65
CA ILE A 26 10.33 -6.44 -0.16
C ILE A 26 11.12 -6.22 -1.45
N SER A 27 10.98 -5.04 -2.06
CA SER A 27 11.56 -4.72 -3.35
C SER A 27 13.02 -4.29 -3.30
N GLY A 28 13.44 -3.69 -2.19
CA GLY A 28 14.71 -2.99 -2.08
C GLY A 28 14.80 -1.71 -2.93
N VAL A 29 13.69 -1.22 -3.48
CA VAL A 29 13.62 -0.01 -4.33
C VAL A 29 12.37 0.82 -4.03
N PHE A 30 12.42 2.12 -4.34
CA PHE A 30 11.28 3.00 -4.11
C PHE A 30 10.03 2.59 -4.91
N PRO A 31 8.82 2.74 -4.34
CA PRO A 31 7.56 2.52 -5.07
C PRO A 31 7.52 3.38 -6.34
N PHE A 32 7.26 2.75 -7.49
CA PHE A 32 7.25 3.39 -8.81
C PHE A 32 8.60 3.97 -9.27
N TYR A 33 9.73 3.38 -8.84
CA TYR A 33 11.08 3.86 -9.19
C TYR A 33 11.36 4.01 -10.70
N ASN A 34 10.62 3.30 -11.55
CA ASN A 34 10.72 3.33 -13.00
C ASN A 34 9.77 4.33 -13.67
N GLU A 35 9.01 5.10 -12.89
CA GLU A 35 8.05 6.08 -13.37
C GLU A 35 8.46 7.51 -13.01
N THR A 36 7.92 8.48 -13.75
CA THR A 36 8.12 9.89 -13.44
C THR A 36 7.16 10.30 -12.32
N TYR A 37 7.66 10.99 -11.30
CA TYR A 37 6.88 11.47 -10.15
C TYR A 37 6.14 12.77 -10.51
N ASP A 38 5.13 12.65 -11.36
CA ASP A 38 4.35 13.76 -11.88
C ASP A 38 2.86 13.69 -11.47
N PHE A 39 2.08 14.67 -11.94
CA PHE A 39 0.64 14.73 -11.72
C PHE A 39 -0.09 13.51 -12.30
N GLN A 40 0.41 12.93 -13.39
CA GLN A 40 -0.21 11.77 -14.02
C GLN A 40 -0.07 10.52 -13.16
N LEU A 41 1.10 10.32 -12.53
CA LEU A 41 1.30 9.26 -11.54
C LEU A 41 0.37 9.45 -10.33
N ALA A 42 0.29 10.66 -9.78
CA ALA A 42 -0.62 10.96 -8.67
C ALA A 42 -2.09 10.65 -9.01
N LEU A 43 -2.55 11.03 -10.21
CA LEU A 43 -3.89 10.67 -10.70
C LEU A 43 -4.08 9.16 -10.82
N ASN A 44 -3.08 8.43 -11.30
CA ASN A 44 -3.17 6.97 -11.42
C ASN A 44 -3.27 6.30 -10.05
N ILE A 45 -2.49 6.75 -9.06
CA ILE A 45 -2.58 6.27 -7.68
C ILE A 45 -3.98 6.57 -7.10
N CYS A 46 -4.53 7.75 -7.35
CA CYS A 46 -5.90 8.09 -6.95
C CYS A 46 -6.96 7.17 -7.60
N LYS A 47 -6.69 6.64 -8.81
CA LYS A 47 -7.54 5.67 -9.50
C LYS A 47 -7.34 4.22 -9.05
N GLY A 48 -6.45 3.97 -8.08
CA GLY A 48 -6.17 2.64 -7.55
C GLY A 48 -4.96 1.95 -8.17
N LYS A 49 -4.05 2.68 -8.79
CA LYS A 49 -2.74 2.14 -9.20
C LYS A 49 -1.90 1.84 -7.96
N HIS A 50 -1.33 0.65 -7.93
CA HIS A 50 -0.36 0.20 -6.93
C HIS A 50 0.94 -0.26 -7.63
N PRO A 51 2.07 -0.32 -6.91
CA PRO A 51 3.29 -0.88 -7.45
C PRO A 51 3.12 -2.35 -7.88
N GLU A 52 3.90 -2.79 -8.85
CA GLU A 52 3.84 -4.17 -9.33
C GLU A 52 4.31 -5.15 -8.24
N ILE A 53 3.63 -6.29 -8.13
CA ILE A 53 4.08 -7.36 -7.24
C ILE A 53 5.33 -8.00 -7.85
N ILE A 54 6.40 -8.04 -7.06
CA ILE A 54 7.69 -8.55 -7.50
C ILE A 54 7.63 -10.06 -7.55
N LYS A 55 8.27 -10.62 -8.57
CA LYS A 55 8.44 -12.06 -8.71
C LYS A 55 9.06 -12.63 -7.44
N ASP A 56 8.59 -13.80 -7.03
CA ASP A 56 9.08 -14.54 -5.86
C ASP A 56 8.78 -13.87 -4.49
N THR A 57 7.95 -12.82 -4.45
CA THR A 57 7.40 -12.31 -3.18
C THR A 57 6.57 -13.41 -2.49
N PRO A 58 6.83 -13.73 -1.20
CA PRO A 58 6.04 -14.73 -0.50
C PRO A 58 4.56 -14.35 -0.43
N GLN A 59 3.67 -15.35 -0.58
CA GLN A 59 2.23 -15.13 -0.70
C GLN A 59 1.63 -14.39 0.51
N CYS A 60 2.16 -14.62 1.72
CA CYS A 60 1.71 -13.94 2.93
C CYS A 60 1.85 -12.41 2.84
N TYR A 61 2.96 -11.91 2.29
CA TYR A 61 3.18 -10.49 2.06
C TYR A 61 2.27 -9.94 0.95
N ILE A 62 2.08 -10.70 -0.14
CA ILE A 62 1.16 -10.32 -1.22
C ILE A 62 -0.26 -10.13 -0.68
N ASP A 63 -0.73 -11.08 0.12
CA ASP A 63 -2.08 -11.05 0.70
C ASP A 63 -2.24 -9.90 1.68
N LEU A 64 -1.23 -9.62 2.51
CA LEU A 64 -1.23 -8.47 3.40
C LEU A 64 -1.27 -7.14 2.62
N MET A 65 -0.40 -6.96 1.62
CA MET A 65 -0.39 -5.76 0.78
C MET A 65 -1.74 -5.54 0.10
N LYS A 66 -2.32 -6.58 -0.51
CA LYS A 66 -3.64 -6.49 -1.16
C LYS A 66 -4.77 -6.14 -0.18
N LYS A 67 -4.72 -6.62 1.06
CA LYS A 67 -5.67 -6.22 2.12
C LYS A 67 -5.52 -4.74 2.46
N CYS A 68 -4.30 -4.23 2.56
CA CYS A 68 -4.04 -2.80 2.80
C CYS A 68 -4.45 -1.92 1.61
N TRP A 69 -4.35 -2.42 0.37
CA TRP A 69 -4.71 -1.71 -0.87
C TRP A 69 -6.22 -1.64 -1.14
N ASN A 70 -7.08 -1.99 -0.18
CA ASN A 70 -8.52 -1.94 -0.40
C ASN A 70 -8.96 -0.51 -0.75
N ILE A 71 -9.72 -0.38 -1.85
CA ILE A 71 -10.29 0.89 -2.30
C ILE A 71 -11.19 1.48 -1.21
N ASN A 72 -11.92 0.63 -0.48
CA ASN A 72 -12.70 1.06 0.67
C ASN A 72 -11.80 1.11 1.93
N PRO A 73 -11.53 2.30 2.50
CA PRO A 73 -10.67 2.44 3.68
C PRO A 73 -11.17 1.65 4.89
N LEU A 74 -12.49 1.46 5.02
CA LEU A 74 -13.11 0.71 6.12
C LEU A 74 -12.88 -0.80 6.03
N LYS A 75 -12.46 -1.30 4.86
CA LYS A 75 -12.13 -2.71 4.65
C LYS A 75 -10.63 -3.00 4.80
N ARG A 76 -9.81 -1.97 5.05
CA ARG A 76 -8.39 -2.14 5.33
C ARG A 76 -8.22 -2.64 6.76
N PRO A 77 -7.21 -3.49 7.02
CA PRO A 77 -6.91 -3.89 8.38
C PRO A 77 -6.40 -2.69 9.18
N ASN A 78 -6.67 -2.65 10.48
CA ASN A 78 -6.05 -1.69 11.38
C ASN A 78 -4.64 -2.17 11.82
N ALA A 79 -3.87 -1.29 12.46
CA ALA A 79 -2.50 -1.60 12.86
C ALA A 79 -2.38 -2.81 13.81
N LEU A 80 -3.38 -3.06 14.67
CA LEU A 80 -3.40 -4.22 15.56
C LEU A 80 -3.60 -5.52 14.77
N GLU A 81 -4.50 -5.51 13.79
CA GLU A 81 -4.72 -6.65 12.90
C GLU A 81 -3.46 -6.96 12.08
N ILE A 82 -2.80 -5.94 11.52
CA ILE A 82 -1.52 -6.11 10.80
C ILE A 82 -0.46 -6.71 11.72
N LYS A 83 -0.29 -6.16 12.93
CA LYS A 83 0.65 -6.69 13.92
C LYS A 83 0.39 -8.17 14.20
N ASN A 84 -0.88 -8.54 14.43
CA ASN A 84 -1.26 -9.92 14.70
C ASN A 84 -0.98 -10.83 13.50
N ILE A 85 -1.22 -10.37 12.26
CA ILE A 85 -0.90 -11.12 11.06
C ILE A 85 0.61 -11.40 11.00
N ILE A 86 1.43 -10.36 11.17
CA ILE A 86 2.90 -10.46 11.04
C ILE A 86 3.50 -11.33 12.15
N ILE A 87 3.00 -11.25 13.40
CA ILE A 87 3.51 -12.07 14.52
C ILE A 87 3.22 -13.57 14.33
N ASN A 88 2.18 -13.91 13.56
CA ASN A 88 1.80 -15.29 13.30
C ASN A 88 2.47 -15.89 12.03
N TRP A 89 3.41 -15.18 11.42
CA TRP A 89 4.25 -15.68 10.33
C TRP A 89 5.54 -16.28 10.88
#